data_AF-A0A3E2NPW2-F1
#
_entry.id   AF-A0A3E2NPW2-F1
#
_cell.length_a   1.000
_cell.length_b   1.000
_cell.length_c   1.000
_cell.angle_alpha   90.00
_cell.angle_beta   90.00
_cell.angle_gamma   90.00
#
_symmetry.space_group_name_H-M   'P 1'
#
loop_
_entity.id
_entity.type
_entity.pdbx_description
1 polymer ?
#
loop_
_entity_poly.entity_id
_entity_poly.type
_entity_poly.pdbx_seq_one_letter_code
_entity_poly.pdbx_strand_id
1 'polypeptide(L)'
;MYLSKMRKYIVTLLLLCFYGVSVAGQIKTGPVINVTVDFESARIITGLLAGKKVTDEQLTNAAQAFGSKQLIAKVKGYSGAGEDKFKSTLREIIETGTIKGDDNYNWKLVKANLPQIRLLINKLAADQKSFIADVTRMIETYTPDSINANVRACFLVGGGSLGFVLNDGSIFNVALQKIGNDYEGLRYLVAHELYHSIQDAGRTLRKVSAQKGTPYNAKASWAIAYNVWSEGTATLVGDITRITKPEPFTKVQMEEVNKNLARKRQNFVLIETMLFKAYADTATHVYNELYNIGFTTGYDEAGYYVGYEMAKKLQQFNGAGAIADLIINDPLVMFEEYIKLYKAHPQDNTFIRFDATTEGIIASLAQWKGKI
;
A
#
# COMPACT_ATOMS: atom_id res chain seq x y z
N MET A 1 29.85 -21.00 84.74
CA MET A 1 30.73 -21.59 83.69
C MET A 1 30.30 -21.02 82.34
N TYR A 2 30.88 -19.88 81.96
CA TYR A 2 31.96 -19.74 80.96
C TYR A 2 31.38 -19.84 79.52
N LEU A 3 30.98 -18.76 78.84
CA LEU A 3 31.79 -17.62 78.34
C LEU A 3 33.15 -18.07 77.80
N SER A 4 33.31 -18.14 76.47
CA SER A 4 34.57 -18.24 75.68
C SER A 4 34.28 -19.09 74.44
N LYS A 5 34.28 -18.59 73.20
CA LYS A 5 35.48 -18.12 72.51
C LYS A 5 35.15 -17.06 71.45
N MET A 6 35.76 -15.91 71.70
CA MET A 6 36.10 -14.85 70.76
C MET A 6 37.28 -15.32 69.89
N ARG A 7 37.27 -15.09 68.57
CA ARG A 7 38.35 -14.44 67.77
C ARG A 7 38.46 -14.91 66.32
N LYS A 8 38.52 -13.87 65.46
CA LYS A 8 39.33 -13.70 64.23
C LYS A 8 38.93 -14.49 62.99
N TYR A 9 38.25 -13.83 62.04
CA TYR A 9 38.62 -13.79 60.62
C TYR A 9 38.04 -12.48 60.05
N ILE A 10 38.88 -11.44 59.99
CA ILE A 10 39.44 -10.87 58.74
C ILE A 10 38.35 -10.27 57.85
N VAL A 11 38.30 -8.94 57.91
CA VAL A 11 37.69 -8.03 56.97
C VAL A 11 38.30 -8.29 55.59
N THR A 12 37.59 -8.99 54.71
CA THR A 12 37.87 -8.96 53.27
C THR A 12 36.95 -7.93 52.66
N LEU A 13 37.49 -6.72 52.54
CA LEU A 13 36.94 -5.59 51.79
C LEU A 13 36.89 -6.00 50.30
N LEU A 14 35.76 -6.57 49.87
CA LEU A 14 35.48 -6.80 48.45
C LEU A 14 35.18 -5.44 47.81
N LEU A 15 36.21 -4.87 47.19
CA LEU A 15 36.05 -3.86 46.14
C LEU A 15 35.17 -4.46 45.04
N LEU A 16 33.87 -4.23 45.13
CA LEU A 16 32.97 -4.29 43.98
C LEU A 16 33.33 -3.10 43.10
N CYS A 17 34.30 -3.32 42.20
CA CYS A 17 34.47 -2.50 41.01
C CYS A 17 33.14 -2.49 40.27
N PHE A 18 32.37 -1.43 40.47
CA PHE A 18 31.32 -1.00 39.56
C PHE A 18 31.97 -0.80 38.19
N TYR A 19 32.04 -1.87 37.40
CA TYR A 19 32.07 -1.76 35.95
C TYR A 19 30.73 -1.16 35.56
N GLY A 20 30.64 0.17 35.64
CA GLY A 20 29.67 0.95 34.90
C GLY A 20 29.96 0.74 33.43
N VAL A 21 29.46 -0.38 32.88
CA VAL A 21 29.29 -0.54 31.45
C VAL A 21 28.26 0.51 31.09
N SER A 22 28.73 1.70 30.72
CA SER A 22 27.96 2.67 29.98
C SER A 22 27.57 2.00 28.68
N VAL A 23 26.45 1.28 28.69
CA VAL A 23 25.73 0.94 27.47
C VAL A 23 25.26 2.29 26.95
N ALA A 24 26.11 2.94 26.15
CA ALA A 24 25.71 4.02 25.30
C ALA A 24 24.63 3.40 24.41
N GLY A 25 23.37 3.51 24.85
CA GLY A 25 22.22 3.06 24.09
C GLY A 25 22.33 3.75 22.75
N GLN A 26 22.61 2.98 21.70
CA GLN A 26 22.47 3.48 20.35
C GLN A 26 21.06 4.05 20.29
N ILE A 27 20.97 5.37 20.15
CA ILE A 27 19.70 6.03 19.92
C ILE A 27 19.17 5.37 18.66
N LYS A 28 18.15 4.52 18.80
CA LYS A 28 17.45 3.94 17.66
C LYS A 28 16.88 5.11 16.90
N THR A 29 17.54 5.46 15.81
CA THR A 29 16.97 6.35 14.81
C THR A 29 15.89 5.54 14.14
N GLY A 30 14.62 5.91 14.32
CA GLY A 30 13.51 5.30 13.61
C GLY A 30 13.66 5.46 12.08
N PRO A 31 12.73 4.90 11.29
CA PRO A 31 12.78 5.00 9.84
C PRO A 31 12.82 6.46 9.39
N VAL A 32 13.60 6.72 8.34
CA VAL A 32 13.70 8.07 7.74
C VAL A 32 12.80 8.12 6.51
N ILE A 33 11.64 8.76 6.65
CA ILE A 33 10.65 8.88 5.57
C ILE A 33 10.51 10.37 5.21
N ASN A 34 11.10 10.76 4.09
CA ASN A 34 10.98 12.11 3.55
C ASN A 34 9.94 12.14 2.44
N VAL A 35 8.86 12.91 2.60
CA VAL A 35 7.83 13.07 1.57
C VAL A 35 7.80 14.49 1.05
N THR A 36 7.98 14.64 -0.25
CA THR A 36 7.73 15.89 -0.98
C THR A 36 6.36 15.84 -1.62
N VAL A 37 5.69 16.98 -1.75
CA VAL A 37 4.33 17.03 -2.30
C VAL A 37 4.29 17.89 -3.55
N ASP A 38 3.57 17.40 -4.55
CA ASP A 38 3.36 18.05 -5.84
C ASP A 38 1.87 18.18 -6.14
N PHE A 39 1.44 19.41 -6.48
CA PHE A 39 0.08 19.77 -6.89
C PHE A 39 0.03 20.39 -8.30
N GLU A 40 1.16 20.44 -9.02
CA GLU A 40 1.31 21.21 -10.25
C GLU A 40 0.29 20.79 -11.31
N SER A 41 0.21 19.49 -11.61
CA SER A 41 -0.74 18.95 -12.60
C SER A 41 -2.19 19.25 -12.22
N ALA A 42 -2.56 19.04 -10.95
CA ALA A 42 -3.91 19.34 -10.47
C ALA A 42 -4.26 20.82 -10.60
N ARG A 43 -3.33 21.72 -10.27
CA ARG A 43 -3.53 23.18 -10.40
C ARG A 43 -3.67 23.61 -11.85
N ILE A 44 -2.83 23.09 -12.75
CA ILE A 44 -2.92 23.41 -14.18
C ILE A 44 -4.27 22.94 -14.73
N ILE A 45 -4.61 21.66 -14.55
CA ILE A 45 -5.85 21.08 -15.11
C ILE A 45 -7.09 21.75 -14.54
N THR A 46 -7.17 21.95 -13.22
CA THR A 46 -8.31 22.66 -12.60
C THR A 46 -8.36 24.13 -13.00
N GLY A 47 -7.22 24.76 -13.29
CA GLY A 47 -7.11 26.09 -13.90
C GLY A 47 -7.81 26.13 -15.26
N LEU A 48 -7.41 25.23 -16.16
CA LEU A 48 -7.97 25.12 -17.51
C LEU A 48 -9.47 24.79 -17.49
N LEU A 49 -9.89 23.86 -16.62
CA LEU A 49 -11.29 23.47 -16.47
C LEU A 49 -12.20 24.58 -15.91
N ALA A 50 -11.69 25.66 -15.34
CA ALA A 50 -12.53 26.81 -15.00
C ALA A 50 -12.81 27.72 -16.20
N GLY A 51 -12.04 27.60 -17.27
CA GLY A 51 -12.24 28.32 -18.52
C GLY A 51 -13.32 27.73 -19.41
N LYS A 52 -13.52 28.38 -20.56
CA LYS A 52 -14.38 27.95 -21.66
C LYS A 52 -13.64 27.77 -22.98
N LYS A 53 -12.33 28.04 -23.00
CA LYS A 53 -11.44 27.97 -24.16
C LYS A 53 -10.06 27.52 -23.68
N VAL A 54 -9.31 26.86 -24.55
CA VAL A 54 -7.94 26.41 -24.26
C VAL A 54 -7.09 26.43 -25.54
N THR A 55 -5.80 26.73 -25.44
CA THR A 55 -4.86 26.67 -26.57
C THR A 55 -4.10 25.34 -26.61
N ASP A 56 -3.52 24.98 -27.76
CA ASP A 56 -2.68 23.77 -27.86
C ASP A 56 -1.44 23.84 -26.96
N GLU A 57 -0.89 25.05 -26.77
CA GLU A 57 0.21 25.30 -25.84
C GLU A 57 -0.19 25.00 -24.40
N GLN A 58 -1.38 25.45 -23.96
CA GLN A 58 -1.90 25.16 -22.63
C GLN A 58 -2.13 23.67 -22.40
N LEU A 59 -2.68 22.95 -23.40
CA LEU A 59 -2.85 21.50 -23.33
C LEU A 59 -1.53 20.75 -23.31
N THR A 60 -0.54 21.22 -24.08
CA THR A 60 0.80 20.66 -24.08
C THR A 60 1.48 20.87 -22.73
N ASN A 61 1.41 22.08 -22.17
CA ASN A 61 1.91 22.35 -20.82
C ASN A 61 1.23 21.46 -19.77
N ALA A 62 -0.10 21.30 -19.84
CA ALA A 62 -0.84 20.42 -18.94
C ALA A 62 -0.41 18.96 -19.05
N ALA A 63 -0.19 18.45 -20.26
CA ALA A 63 0.29 17.08 -20.49
C ALA A 63 1.74 16.88 -20.03
N GLN A 64 2.57 17.94 -20.11
CA GLN A 64 3.98 17.87 -19.75
C GLN A 64 4.26 17.99 -18.23
N ALA A 65 3.30 18.50 -17.46
CA ALA A 65 3.37 18.53 -16.00
C ALA A 65 3.64 17.13 -15.42
N PHE A 66 4.46 17.07 -14.38
CA PHE A 66 5.00 15.79 -13.88
C PHE A 66 3.90 14.78 -13.52
N GLY A 67 2.94 15.17 -12.69
CA GLY A 67 1.81 14.31 -12.31
C GLY A 67 0.92 13.91 -13.50
N SER A 68 0.79 14.77 -14.53
CA SER A 68 0.03 14.43 -15.74
C SER A 68 0.72 13.33 -16.54
N LYS A 69 2.06 13.32 -16.63
CA LYS A 69 2.81 12.23 -17.26
C LYS A 69 2.57 10.89 -16.57
N GLN A 70 2.54 10.89 -15.23
CA GLN A 70 2.23 9.69 -14.44
C GLN A 70 0.80 9.21 -14.74
N LEU A 71 -0.18 10.12 -14.73
CA LEU A 71 -1.57 9.81 -15.07
C LEU A 71 -1.71 9.25 -16.49
N ILE A 72 -1.10 9.90 -17.49
CA ILE A 72 -1.14 9.44 -18.89
C ILE A 72 -0.53 8.04 -19.02
N ALA A 73 0.59 7.78 -18.36
CA ALA A 73 1.21 6.44 -18.36
C ALA A 73 0.27 5.40 -17.75
N LYS A 74 -0.34 5.69 -16.59
CA LYS A 74 -1.30 4.80 -15.91
C LYS A 74 -2.52 4.53 -16.79
N VAL A 75 -3.15 5.57 -17.34
CA VAL A 75 -4.37 5.47 -18.17
C VAL A 75 -4.09 4.72 -19.47
N LYS A 76 -2.94 4.97 -20.11
CA LYS A 76 -2.50 4.22 -21.29
C LYS A 76 -2.35 2.74 -21.00
N GLY A 77 -1.85 2.38 -19.80
CA GLY A 77 -1.66 0.99 -19.40
C GLY A 77 -2.93 0.14 -19.39
N TYR A 78 -4.07 0.71 -18.96
CA TYR A 78 -5.32 -0.05 -18.86
C TYR A 78 -6.34 0.21 -19.98
N SER A 79 -6.25 1.35 -20.68
CA SER A 79 -7.24 1.74 -21.71
C SER A 79 -6.63 1.99 -23.10
N GLY A 80 -5.30 2.01 -23.21
CA GLY A 80 -4.59 2.45 -24.42
C GLY A 80 -4.63 3.96 -24.69
N ALA A 81 -5.39 4.74 -23.91
CA ALA A 81 -5.53 6.18 -24.11
C ALA A 81 -4.29 6.95 -23.62
N GLY A 82 -3.42 7.33 -24.56
CA GLY A 82 -2.22 8.14 -24.31
C GLY A 82 -2.45 9.66 -24.33
N GLU A 83 -1.35 10.40 -24.52
CA GLU A 83 -1.30 11.88 -24.48
C GLU A 83 -2.29 12.54 -25.46
N ASP A 84 -2.46 12.02 -26.67
CA ASP A 84 -3.39 12.59 -27.65
C ASP A 84 -4.83 12.54 -27.16
N LYS A 85 -5.22 11.43 -26.51
CA LYS A 85 -6.56 11.29 -25.92
C LYS A 85 -6.71 12.18 -24.69
N PHE A 86 -5.66 12.32 -23.87
CA PHE A 86 -5.63 13.28 -22.76
C PHE A 86 -5.93 14.70 -23.26
N LYS A 87 -5.17 15.19 -24.25
CA LYS A 87 -5.30 16.57 -24.77
C LYS A 87 -6.65 16.80 -25.43
N SER A 88 -7.08 15.89 -26.31
CA SER A 88 -8.33 16.03 -27.06
C SER A 88 -9.56 16.01 -26.15
N THR A 89 -9.64 15.08 -25.19
CA THR A 89 -10.78 15.01 -24.26
C THR A 89 -10.78 16.16 -23.25
N LEU A 90 -9.60 16.63 -22.82
CA LEU A 90 -9.48 17.81 -21.95
C LEU A 90 -9.91 19.09 -22.70
N ARG A 91 -9.57 19.24 -23.98
CA ARG A 91 -10.10 20.32 -24.83
C ARG A 91 -11.62 20.25 -24.91
N GLU A 92 -12.16 19.08 -25.24
CA GLU A 92 -13.60 18.89 -25.47
C GLU A 92 -14.43 19.26 -24.24
N ILE A 93 -14.04 18.79 -23.03
CA ILE A 93 -14.74 19.11 -21.78
C ILE A 93 -14.65 20.60 -21.42
N ILE A 94 -13.55 21.28 -21.78
CA ILE A 94 -13.38 22.72 -21.54
C ILE A 94 -14.30 23.53 -22.46
N GLU A 95 -14.31 23.21 -23.75
CA GLU A 95 -14.98 24.00 -24.78
C GLU A 95 -16.48 23.69 -24.90
N THR A 96 -16.87 22.44 -24.66
CA THR A 96 -18.25 21.98 -24.87
C THR A 96 -18.98 21.65 -23.56
N GLY A 97 -18.27 21.49 -22.45
CA GLY A 97 -18.83 21.07 -21.17
C GLY A 97 -19.18 19.57 -21.10
N THR A 98 -18.86 18.77 -22.12
CA THR A 98 -19.03 17.31 -22.12
C THR A 98 -17.93 16.62 -22.93
N ILE A 99 -17.96 15.28 -22.96
CA ILE A 99 -17.07 14.44 -23.79
C ILE A 99 -17.94 13.44 -24.53
N LYS A 100 -17.76 13.32 -25.84
CA LYS A 100 -18.37 12.29 -26.68
C LYS A 100 -17.57 10.99 -26.56
N GLY A 101 -18.28 9.89 -26.29
CA GLY A 101 -17.66 8.58 -26.09
C GLY A 101 -16.92 8.46 -24.76
N ASP A 102 -15.83 7.71 -24.76
CA ASP A 102 -15.13 7.29 -23.54
C ASP A 102 -14.38 8.44 -22.87
N ASP A 103 -14.65 8.60 -21.57
CA ASP A 103 -13.99 9.55 -20.67
C ASP A 103 -12.93 8.83 -19.82
N ASN A 104 -11.90 8.27 -20.47
CA ASN A 104 -10.86 7.45 -19.81
C ASN A 104 -10.11 8.18 -18.69
N TYR A 105 -10.12 9.51 -18.74
CA TYR A 105 -9.50 10.39 -17.76
C TYR A 105 -10.50 10.99 -16.76
N ASN A 106 -11.78 10.62 -16.81
CA ASN A 106 -12.84 11.07 -15.90
C ASN A 106 -12.98 12.60 -15.80
N TRP A 107 -12.78 13.34 -16.89
CA TRP A 107 -12.86 14.79 -16.85
C TRP A 107 -14.26 15.32 -16.53
N LYS A 108 -15.32 14.58 -16.89
CA LYS A 108 -16.69 14.94 -16.47
C LYS A 108 -16.80 15.00 -14.95
N LEU A 109 -16.22 14.02 -14.26
CA LEU A 109 -16.20 13.98 -12.80
C LEU A 109 -15.32 15.10 -12.22
N VAL A 110 -14.12 15.31 -12.79
CA VAL A 110 -13.24 16.42 -12.36
C VAL A 110 -13.93 17.77 -12.50
N LYS A 111 -14.61 18.02 -13.63
CA LYS A 111 -15.36 19.26 -13.89
C LYS A 111 -16.52 19.43 -12.91
N ALA A 112 -17.28 18.36 -12.64
CA ALA A 112 -18.41 18.39 -11.70
C ALA A 112 -17.97 18.71 -10.26
N ASN A 113 -16.80 18.22 -9.84
CA ASN A 113 -16.25 18.41 -8.49
C ASN A 113 -15.19 19.53 -8.40
N LEU A 114 -15.10 20.39 -9.42
CA LEU A 114 -14.03 21.39 -9.53
C LEU A 114 -13.91 22.32 -8.31
N PRO A 115 -15.00 22.85 -7.72
CA PRO A 115 -14.90 23.69 -6.52
C PRO A 115 -14.29 22.95 -5.32
N GLN A 116 -14.73 21.72 -5.07
CA GLN A 116 -14.27 20.88 -3.95
C GLN A 116 -12.80 20.50 -4.12
N ILE A 117 -12.40 20.14 -5.34
CA ILE A 117 -11.00 19.82 -5.66
C ILE A 117 -10.11 21.03 -5.38
N ARG A 118 -10.49 22.23 -5.83
CA ARG A 118 -9.71 23.45 -5.59
C ARG A 118 -9.59 23.79 -4.10
N LEU A 119 -10.68 23.65 -3.35
CA LEU A 119 -10.67 23.83 -1.90
C LEU A 119 -9.71 22.84 -1.22
N LEU A 120 -9.74 21.57 -1.64
CA LEU A 120 -8.88 20.53 -1.10
C LEU A 120 -7.40 20.78 -1.42
N ILE A 121 -7.07 21.15 -2.66
CA ILE A 121 -5.69 21.52 -3.06
C ILE A 121 -5.20 22.69 -2.21
N ASN A 122 -6.01 23.73 -2.01
CA ASN A 122 -5.62 24.90 -1.23
C ASN A 122 -5.41 24.53 0.25
N LYS A 123 -6.29 23.71 0.81
CA LYS A 123 -6.15 23.21 2.19
C LYS A 123 -4.87 22.41 2.38
N LEU A 124 -4.60 21.46 1.49
CA LEU A 124 -3.39 20.63 1.54
C LEU A 124 -2.12 21.46 1.35
N ALA A 125 -2.14 22.45 0.45
CA ALA A 125 -0.99 23.32 0.22
C ALA A 125 -0.70 24.25 1.42
N ALA A 126 -1.74 24.71 2.11
CA ALA A 126 -1.59 25.57 3.29
C ALA A 126 -1.02 24.82 4.51
N ASP A 127 -1.26 23.51 4.61
CA ASP A 127 -0.88 22.70 5.78
C ASP A 127 -0.17 21.38 5.41
N GLN A 128 0.63 21.43 4.33
CA GLN A 128 1.29 20.25 3.76
C GLN A 128 2.15 19.50 4.78
N LYS A 129 2.91 20.25 5.60
CA LYS A 129 3.83 19.67 6.58
C LYS A 129 3.07 18.88 7.65
N SER A 130 1.96 19.43 8.18
CA SER A 130 1.19 18.73 9.21
C SER A 130 0.47 17.53 8.62
N PHE A 131 -0.10 17.67 7.41
CA PHE A 131 -0.75 16.57 6.70
C PHE A 131 0.19 15.38 6.52
N ILE A 132 1.39 15.62 5.97
CA ILE A 132 2.39 14.58 5.77
C ILE A 132 2.87 13.99 7.10
N ALA A 133 3.12 14.81 8.12
CA ALA A 133 3.54 14.32 9.43
C ALA A 133 2.50 13.38 10.07
N ASP A 134 1.21 13.66 9.89
CA ASP A 134 0.14 12.79 10.36
C ASP A 134 0.12 11.45 9.61
N VAL A 135 0.25 11.48 8.28
CA VAL A 135 0.33 10.26 7.46
C VAL A 135 1.57 9.44 7.84
N THR A 136 2.75 10.05 7.96
CA THR A 136 3.98 9.38 8.33
C THR A 136 3.85 8.70 9.70
N ARG A 137 3.24 9.38 10.68
CA ARG A 137 2.99 8.79 12.01
C ARG A 137 2.10 7.53 11.95
N MET A 138 1.16 7.46 11.01
CA MET A 138 0.30 6.27 10.84
C MET A 138 1.09 5.04 10.36
N ILE A 139 2.13 5.26 9.56
CA ILE A 139 2.90 4.17 8.92
C ILE A 139 4.18 3.82 9.69
N GLU A 140 4.69 4.69 10.55
CA GLU A 140 5.93 4.53 11.31
C GLU A 140 5.98 3.19 12.07
N THR A 141 4.90 2.82 12.77
CA THR A 141 4.86 1.56 13.54
C THR A 141 4.89 0.30 12.68
N TYR A 142 4.64 0.44 11.37
CA TYR A 142 4.64 -0.63 10.39
C TYR A 142 5.87 -0.57 9.49
N THR A 143 6.85 0.28 9.79
CA THR A 143 8.04 0.48 8.95
C THR A 143 9.31 0.08 9.71
N PRO A 144 10.17 -0.81 9.17
CA PRO A 144 11.43 -1.16 9.82
C PRO A 144 12.36 0.05 9.98
N ASP A 145 13.09 0.10 11.10
CA ASP A 145 14.10 1.15 11.41
C ASP A 145 15.18 1.27 10.31
N SER A 146 15.42 0.22 9.53
CA SER A 146 16.40 0.19 8.44
C SER A 146 15.94 0.89 7.15
N ILE A 147 14.68 1.31 7.07
CA ILE A 147 14.14 1.96 5.87
C ILE A 147 14.53 3.44 5.84
N ASN A 148 15.08 3.85 4.69
CA ASN A 148 15.24 5.23 4.30
C ASN A 148 14.54 5.44 2.95
N ALA A 149 13.48 6.24 2.94
CA ALA A 149 12.65 6.47 1.77
C ALA A 149 12.55 7.97 1.48
N ASN A 150 12.77 8.34 0.23
CA ASN A 150 12.53 9.69 -0.30
C ASN A 150 11.43 9.56 -1.36
N VAL A 151 10.26 10.07 -1.03
CA VAL A 151 9.03 9.82 -1.79
C VAL A 151 8.45 11.14 -2.28
N ARG A 152 7.94 11.16 -3.52
CA ARG A 152 7.17 12.27 -4.07
C ARG A 152 5.69 11.89 -4.14
N ALA A 153 4.86 12.58 -3.36
CA ALA A 153 3.41 12.48 -3.38
C ALA A 153 2.84 13.41 -4.45
N CYS A 154 2.31 12.87 -5.53
CA CYS A 154 1.68 13.63 -6.60
C CYS A 154 0.16 13.65 -6.44
N PHE A 155 -0.38 14.79 -6.00
CA PHE A 155 -1.83 14.99 -5.99
C PHE A 155 -2.27 15.52 -7.34
N LEU A 156 -3.07 14.72 -8.04
CA LEU A 156 -3.50 14.96 -9.41
C LEU A 156 -5.02 14.89 -9.52
N VAL A 157 -5.53 15.13 -10.73
CA VAL A 157 -6.97 14.99 -11.05
C VAL A 157 -7.14 14.16 -12.31
N GLY A 158 -8.19 13.35 -12.33
CA GLY A 158 -8.54 12.46 -13.44
C GLY A 158 -8.11 11.01 -13.23
N GLY A 159 -8.41 10.18 -14.23
CA GLY A 159 -8.19 8.73 -14.20
C GLY A 159 -9.20 7.95 -13.37
N GLY A 160 -9.23 6.63 -13.55
CA GLY A 160 -10.13 5.71 -12.85
C GLY A 160 -9.75 5.40 -11.40
N SER A 161 -8.45 5.27 -11.14
CA SER A 161 -7.87 4.90 -9.85
C SER A 161 -7.89 6.06 -8.85
N LEU A 162 -8.04 5.74 -7.56
CA LEU A 162 -7.95 6.70 -6.45
C LEU A 162 -6.50 7.03 -6.08
N GLY A 163 -5.62 6.04 -6.16
CA GLY A 163 -4.19 6.21 -6.08
C GLY A 163 -3.45 5.14 -6.87
N PHE A 164 -2.16 5.35 -7.06
CA PHE A 164 -1.27 4.37 -7.68
C PHE A 164 0.21 4.75 -7.51
N VAL A 165 1.05 3.73 -7.45
CA VAL A 165 2.51 3.83 -7.53
C VAL A 165 2.98 3.46 -8.94
N LEU A 166 4.00 4.15 -9.44
CA LEU A 166 4.70 3.78 -10.68
C LEU A 166 6.21 3.67 -10.41
N ASN A 167 6.91 2.97 -11.29
CA ASN A 167 8.37 2.81 -11.29
C ASN A 167 8.90 2.06 -10.06
N ASP A 168 9.85 2.63 -9.35
CA ASP A 168 10.62 2.02 -8.25
C ASP A 168 10.05 2.32 -6.86
N GLY A 169 8.83 2.85 -6.78
CA GLY A 169 8.20 3.22 -5.52
C GLY A 169 8.53 4.61 -5.02
N SER A 170 9.43 5.35 -5.67
CA SER A 170 9.77 6.73 -5.26
C SER A 170 8.66 7.75 -5.49
N ILE A 171 7.61 7.38 -6.24
CA ILE A 171 6.48 8.26 -6.60
C ILE A 171 5.17 7.52 -6.39
N PHE A 172 4.29 8.09 -5.59
CA PHE A 172 2.89 7.69 -5.55
C PHE A 172 1.99 8.85 -5.97
N ASN A 173 0.81 8.51 -6.49
CA ASN A 173 -0.13 9.45 -7.06
C ASN A 173 -1.49 9.29 -6.36
N VAL A 174 -2.18 10.40 -6.11
CA VAL A 174 -3.53 10.40 -5.53
C VAL A 174 -4.44 11.30 -6.34
N ALA A 175 -5.56 10.75 -6.79
CA ALA A 175 -6.53 11.43 -7.62
C ALA A 175 -7.65 12.07 -6.77
N LEU A 176 -7.76 13.40 -6.84
CA LEU A 176 -8.57 14.17 -5.89
C LEU A 176 -10.08 14.19 -6.21
N GLN A 177 -10.50 13.77 -7.41
CA GLN A 177 -11.85 14.03 -7.92
C GLN A 177 -12.99 13.28 -7.22
N LYS A 178 -12.68 12.25 -6.42
CA LYS A 178 -13.67 11.46 -5.66
C LYS A 178 -13.68 11.78 -4.16
N ILE A 179 -12.73 12.58 -3.67
CA ILE A 179 -12.49 12.81 -2.23
C ILE A 179 -13.49 13.80 -1.62
N GLY A 180 -13.85 14.85 -2.37
CA GLY A 180 -14.71 15.92 -1.86
C GLY A 180 -14.05 16.69 -0.71
N ASN A 181 -14.75 16.84 0.41
CA ASN A 181 -14.28 17.51 1.63
C ASN A 181 -13.71 16.53 2.67
N ASP A 182 -13.60 15.24 2.34
CA ASP A 182 -13.21 14.17 3.25
C ASP A 182 -11.69 14.14 3.49
N TYR A 183 -11.23 15.08 4.30
CA TYR A 183 -9.82 15.22 4.63
C TYR A 183 -9.28 14.03 5.43
N GLU A 184 -10.13 13.43 6.28
CA GLU A 184 -9.72 12.29 7.09
C GLU A 184 -9.55 11.04 6.22
N GLY A 185 -10.54 10.73 5.37
CA GLY A 185 -10.44 9.64 4.40
C GLY A 185 -9.24 9.79 3.48
N LEU A 186 -8.94 11.02 3.05
CA LEU A 186 -7.72 11.29 2.27
C LEU A 186 -6.44 10.90 3.02
N ARG A 187 -6.33 11.16 4.33
CA ARG A 187 -5.13 10.75 5.10
C ARG A 187 -4.93 9.24 5.07
N TYR A 188 -6.00 8.46 5.23
CA TYR A 188 -5.94 7.00 5.19
C TYR A 188 -5.60 6.48 3.80
N LEU A 189 -6.17 7.08 2.74
CA LEU A 189 -5.79 6.77 1.36
C LEU A 189 -4.31 7.09 1.09
N VAL A 190 -3.81 8.24 1.53
CA VAL A 190 -2.39 8.60 1.36
C VAL A 190 -1.49 7.67 2.18
N ALA A 191 -1.91 7.22 3.36
CA ALA A 191 -1.17 6.24 4.15
C ALA A 191 -1.06 4.89 3.42
N HIS A 192 -2.13 4.43 2.77
CA HIS A 192 -2.12 3.25 1.92
C HIS A 192 -1.11 3.39 0.78
N GLU A 193 -1.21 4.46 -0.01
CA GLU A 193 -0.34 4.67 -1.17
C GLU A 193 1.13 4.90 -0.80
N LEU A 194 1.39 5.66 0.26
CA LEU A 194 2.75 5.85 0.77
C LEU A 194 3.33 4.53 1.30
N TYR A 195 2.51 3.63 1.85
CA TYR A 195 2.99 2.34 2.33
C TYR A 195 3.52 1.46 1.18
N HIS A 196 2.96 1.55 -0.02
CA HIS A 196 3.55 0.90 -1.20
C HIS A 196 4.95 1.42 -1.52
N SER A 197 5.19 2.73 -1.41
CA SER A 197 6.54 3.29 -1.53
C SER A 197 7.50 2.73 -0.48
N ILE A 198 7.03 2.51 0.75
CA ILE A 198 7.83 1.89 1.82
C ILE A 198 8.11 0.42 1.54
N GLN A 199 7.12 -0.33 1.06
CA GLN A 199 7.27 -1.72 0.62
C GLN A 199 8.35 -1.83 -0.48
N ASP A 200 8.32 -0.93 -1.47
CA ASP A 200 9.32 -0.89 -2.53
C ASP A 200 10.71 -0.50 -2.01
N ALA A 201 10.81 0.46 -1.09
CA ALA A 201 12.08 0.80 -0.44
C ALA A 201 12.66 -0.43 0.30
N GLY A 202 11.83 -1.17 1.03
CA GLY A 202 12.25 -2.39 1.72
C GLY A 202 12.57 -3.56 0.80
N ARG A 203 11.94 -3.63 -0.38
CA ARG A 203 12.29 -4.59 -1.42
C ARG A 203 13.76 -4.49 -1.80
N THR A 204 14.33 -3.28 -1.84
CA THR A 204 15.75 -3.08 -2.15
C THR A 204 16.71 -3.65 -1.10
N LEU A 205 16.23 -3.86 0.13
CA LEU A 205 16.99 -4.46 1.23
C LEU A 205 16.92 -5.99 1.24
N ARG A 206 16.03 -6.59 0.44
CA ARG A 206 15.88 -8.05 0.36
C ARG A 206 17.09 -8.64 -0.35
N LYS A 207 17.61 -9.75 0.20
CA LYS A 207 18.65 -10.54 -0.47
C LYS A 207 18.03 -11.35 -1.60
N VAL A 208 18.03 -10.81 -2.81
CA VAL A 208 17.53 -11.51 -4.00
C VAL A 208 18.71 -11.93 -4.87
N SER A 209 18.80 -13.23 -5.15
CA SER A 209 19.70 -13.82 -6.14
C SER A 209 18.83 -14.44 -7.24
N ALA A 210 18.37 -13.58 -8.15
CA ALA A 210 17.43 -13.97 -9.20
C ALA A 210 18.00 -15.15 -10.01
N GLN A 211 17.27 -16.26 -9.99
CA GLN A 211 17.70 -17.47 -10.68
C GLN A 211 17.16 -17.45 -12.11
N LYS A 212 18.06 -17.64 -13.10
CA LYS A 212 17.63 -17.86 -14.49
C LYS A 212 16.85 -19.19 -14.55
N GLY A 213 15.72 -19.18 -15.25
CA GLY A 213 14.92 -20.38 -15.49
C GLY A 213 13.87 -20.72 -14.42
N THR A 214 13.52 -19.79 -13.51
CA THR A 214 12.36 -20.01 -12.63
C THR A 214 11.12 -20.36 -13.46
N PRO A 215 10.43 -21.48 -13.16
CA PRO A 215 9.31 -21.96 -13.95
C PRO A 215 8.09 -21.03 -13.82
N TYR A 216 7.22 -21.07 -14.83
CA TYR A 216 6.05 -20.18 -14.90
C TYR A 216 5.15 -20.29 -13.66
N ASN A 217 4.84 -21.52 -13.21
CA ASN A 217 4.00 -21.73 -12.03
C ASN A 217 4.53 -21.02 -10.79
N ALA A 218 5.85 -21.08 -10.57
CA ALA A 218 6.47 -20.42 -9.42
C ALA A 218 6.35 -18.91 -9.53
N LYS A 219 6.63 -18.33 -10.72
CA LYS A 219 6.49 -16.88 -10.94
C LYS A 219 5.05 -16.39 -10.78
N ALA A 220 4.09 -17.05 -11.42
CA ALA A 220 2.69 -16.64 -11.42
C ALA A 220 2.07 -16.79 -10.02
N SER A 221 2.35 -17.89 -9.32
CA SER A 221 1.82 -18.10 -7.96
C SER A 221 2.48 -17.16 -6.95
N TRP A 222 3.80 -16.92 -7.07
CA TRP A 222 4.49 -15.92 -6.25
C TRP A 222 3.94 -14.53 -6.51
N ALA A 223 3.65 -14.16 -7.76
CA ALA A 223 3.08 -12.86 -8.10
C ALA A 223 1.67 -12.68 -7.50
N ILE A 224 0.83 -13.72 -7.46
CA ILE A 224 -0.45 -13.66 -6.73
C ILE A 224 -0.20 -13.42 -5.23
N ALA A 225 0.70 -14.19 -4.61
CA ALA A 225 1.04 -14.03 -3.20
C ALA A 225 1.62 -12.64 -2.89
N TYR A 226 2.45 -12.09 -3.78
CA TYR A 226 2.98 -10.73 -3.72
C TYR A 226 1.85 -9.71 -3.67
N ASN A 227 0.87 -9.80 -4.57
CA ASN A 227 -0.24 -8.84 -4.61
C ASN A 227 -1.14 -8.94 -3.37
N VAL A 228 -1.41 -10.15 -2.86
CA VAL A 228 -2.14 -10.33 -1.58
C VAL A 228 -1.38 -9.66 -0.42
N TRP A 229 -0.07 -9.87 -0.35
CA TRP A 229 0.77 -9.24 0.68
C TRP A 229 0.82 -7.72 0.55
N SER A 230 1.10 -7.23 -0.65
CA SER A 230 1.28 -5.81 -0.96
C SER A 230 0.02 -5.03 -0.61
N GLU A 231 -1.10 -5.44 -1.18
CA GLU A 231 -2.38 -4.74 -1.03
C GLU A 231 -2.99 -4.96 0.35
N GLY A 232 -2.86 -6.17 0.90
CA GLY A 232 -3.39 -6.49 2.22
C GLY A 232 -2.75 -5.70 3.35
N THR A 233 -1.41 -5.60 3.33
CA THR A 233 -0.70 -4.84 4.36
C THR A 233 -0.88 -3.33 4.18
N ALA A 234 -0.93 -2.82 2.94
CA ALA A 234 -1.29 -1.42 2.69
C ALA A 234 -2.72 -1.09 3.13
N THR A 235 -3.68 -1.99 2.93
CA THR A 235 -5.07 -1.86 3.41
C THR A 235 -5.15 -1.84 4.94
N LEU A 236 -4.30 -2.62 5.64
CA LEU A 236 -4.21 -2.57 7.10
C LEU A 236 -3.68 -1.22 7.61
N VAL A 237 -2.68 -0.68 6.93
CA VAL A 237 -2.06 0.60 7.30
C VAL A 237 -3.00 1.77 7.03
N GLY A 238 -3.65 1.76 5.86
CA GLY A 238 -4.70 2.71 5.47
C GLY A 238 -6.11 2.28 5.91
N ASP A 239 -6.26 1.57 7.03
CA ASP A 239 -7.54 0.98 7.46
C ASP A 239 -8.60 2.04 7.76
N ILE A 240 -9.42 2.31 6.76
CA ILE A 240 -10.43 3.36 6.79
C ILE A 240 -11.56 3.07 7.80
N THR A 241 -11.67 1.83 8.29
CA THR A 241 -12.68 1.47 9.30
C THR A 241 -12.43 2.11 10.66
N ARG A 242 -11.23 2.66 10.87
CA ARG A 242 -10.85 3.39 12.08
C ARG A 242 -11.46 4.80 12.16
N ILE A 243 -12.03 5.31 11.06
CA ILE A 243 -12.68 6.61 11.02
C ILE A 243 -14.05 6.53 11.71
N THR A 244 -14.23 7.27 12.81
CA THR A 244 -15.46 7.24 13.62
C THR A 244 -16.58 8.12 13.08
N LYS A 245 -16.24 9.12 12.25
CA LYS A 245 -17.18 10.06 11.63
C LYS A 245 -16.94 10.13 10.13
N PRO A 246 -17.33 9.09 9.38
CA PRO A 246 -17.02 9.01 7.96
C PRO A 246 -17.78 10.08 7.17
N GLU A 247 -17.07 10.82 6.34
CA GLU A 247 -17.62 11.72 5.33
C GLU A 247 -17.97 10.91 4.05
N PRO A 248 -18.62 11.50 3.02
CA PRO A 248 -19.18 10.73 1.90
C PRO A 248 -18.19 9.80 1.18
N PHE A 249 -16.95 10.23 0.95
CA PHE A 249 -15.93 9.38 0.33
C PHE A 249 -15.61 8.16 1.21
N THR A 250 -15.31 8.37 2.49
CA THR A 250 -15.05 7.31 3.45
C THR A 250 -16.23 6.34 3.57
N LYS A 251 -17.47 6.83 3.55
CA LYS A 251 -18.66 5.95 3.61
C LYS A 251 -18.68 4.94 2.46
N VAL A 252 -18.43 5.40 1.23
CA VAL A 252 -18.37 4.52 0.06
C VAL A 252 -17.27 3.46 0.21
N GLN A 253 -16.08 3.87 0.67
CA GLN A 253 -14.97 2.95 0.91
C GLN A 253 -15.29 1.95 2.05
N MET A 254 -15.93 2.38 3.13
CA MET A 254 -16.39 1.50 4.20
C MET A 254 -17.44 0.50 3.73
N GLU A 255 -18.33 0.89 2.81
CA GLU A 255 -19.31 -0.03 2.21
C GLU A 255 -18.61 -1.15 1.41
N GLU A 256 -17.57 -0.82 0.64
CA GLU A 256 -16.74 -1.79 -0.08
C GLU A 256 -16.00 -2.75 0.87
N VAL A 257 -15.45 -2.21 1.97
CA VAL A 257 -14.82 -3.02 3.02
C VAL A 257 -15.84 -3.96 3.66
N ASN A 258 -17.00 -3.45 4.07
CA ASN A 258 -18.04 -4.24 4.72
C ASN A 258 -18.58 -5.35 3.81
N LYS A 259 -18.78 -5.04 2.51
CA LYS A 259 -19.19 -6.02 1.49
C LYS A 259 -18.18 -7.18 1.42
N ASN A 260 -16.89 -6.88 1.37
CA ASN A 260 -15.86 -7.91 1.28
C ASN A 260 -15.66 -8.70 2.58
N LEU A 261 -15.74 -8.04 3.74
CA LEU A 261 -15.67 -8.73 5.05
C LEU A 261 -16.84 -9.70 5.25
N ALA A 262 -18.05 -9.35 4.78
CA ALA A 262 -19.22 -10.23 4.85
C ALA A 262 -19.05 -11.53 4.04
N ARG A 263 -18.17 -11.55 3.04
CA ARG A 263 -17.87 -12.71 2.18
C ARG A 263 -16.43 -13.19 2.30
N LYS A 264 -15.79 -12.99 3.46
CA LYS A 264 -14.37 -13.30 3.66
C LYS A 264 -13.99 -14.74 3.25
N ARG A 265 -14.83 -15.75 3.53
CA ARG A 265 -14.51 -17.13 3.13
C ARG A 265 -14.50 -17.28 1.61
N GLN A 266 -15.44 -16.67 0.90
CA GLN A 266 -15.51 -16.67 -0.56
C GLN A 266 -14.28 -15.99 -1.17
N ASN A 267 -13.84 -14.86 -0.59
CA ASN A 267 -12.61 -14.19 -1.03
C ASN A 267 -11.38 -15.10 -0.86
N PHE A 268 -11.26 -15.83 0.26
CA PHE A 268 -10.19 -16.81 0.45
C PHE A 268 -10.26 -17.93 -0.60
N VAL A 269 -11.44 -18.54 -0.82
CA VAL A 269 -11.61 -19.60 -1.83
C VAL A 269 -11.23 -19.12 -3.23
N LEU A 270 -11.51 -17.85 -3.56
CA LEU A 270 -11.10 -17.26 -4.84
C LEU A 270 -9.58 -17.21 -4.96
N ILE A 271 -8.87 -16.74 -3.93
CA ILE A 271 -7.40 -16.72 -3.91
C ILE A 271 -6.80 -18.14 -3.94
N GLU A 272 -7.38 -19.09 -3.22
CA GLU A 272 -6.99 -20.51 -3.26
C GLU A 272 -7.11 -21.07 -4.69
N THR A 273 -8.22 -20.77 -5.36
CA THR A 273 -8.47 -21.17 -6.75
C THR A 273 -7.48 -20.52 -7.72
N MET A 274 -7.17 -19.24 -7.53
CA MET A 274 -6.19 -18.52 -8.34
C MET A 274 -4.77 -19.09 -8.17
N LEU A 275 -4.35 -19.35 -6.93
CA LEU A 275 -3.06 -19.98 -6.63
C LEU A 275 -2.99 -21.39 -7.23
N PHE A 276 -4.04 -22.20 -7.09
CA PHE A 276 -4.10 -23.52 -7.71
C PHE A 276 -3.99 -23.43 -9.23
N LYS A 277 -4.76 -22.54 -9.88
CA LYS A 277 -4.72 -22.36 -11.33
C LYS A 277 -3.33 -21.93 -11.81
N ALA A 278 -2.74 -20.93 -11.17
CA ALA A 278 -1.39 -20.45 -11.50
C ALA A 278 -0.32 -21.53 -11.29
N TYR A 279 -0.49 -22.38 -10.26
CA TYR A 279 0.51 -23.37 -9.91
C TYR A 279 0.41 -24.66 -10.74
N ALA A 280 -0.81 -25.14 -11.00
CA ALA A 280 -1.08 -26.46 -11.57
C ALA A 280 -1.35 -26.44 -13.09
N ASP A 281 -1.86 -25.34 -13.64
CA ASP A 281 -2.16 -25.22 -15.08
C ASP A 281 -1.28 -24.16 -15.75
N THR A 282 -0.06 -24.58 -16.08
CA THR A 282 0.97 -23.72 -16.67
C THR A 282 0.84 -23.55 -18.19
N ALA A 283 -0.01 -24.34 -18.86
CA ALA A 283 -0.11 -24.30 -20.31
C ALA A 283 -0.69 -22.98 -20.82
N THR A 284 -1.64 -22.42 -20.05
CA THR A 284 -2.47 -21.29 -20.49
C THR A 284 -1.87 -19.90 -20.20
N HIS A 285 -0.86 -19.80 -19.33
CA HIS A 285 -0.16 -18.55 -18.99
C HIS A 285 -1.07 -17.38 -18.54
N VAL A 286 -2.16 -17.67 -17.83
CA VAL A 286 -3.28 -16.74 -17.52
C VAL A 286 -3.06 -15.79 -16.33
N TYR A 287 -1.82 -15.36 -16.05
CA TYR A 287 -1.55 -14.54 -14.86
C TYR A 287 -2.32 -13.22 -14.87
N ASN A 288 -2.43 -12.56 -16.03
CA ASN A 288 -3.10 -11.27 -16.14
C ASN A 288 -4.60 -11.37 -15.84
N GLU A 289 -5.24 -12.46 -16.29
CA GLU A 289 -6.64 -12.75 -16.00
C GLU A 289 -6.84 -13.01 -14.51
N LEU A 290 -5.96 -13.80 -13.89
CA LEU A 290 -5.98 -14.05 -12.44
C LEU A 290 -5.78 -12.76 -11.65
N TYR A 291 -4.83 -11.91 -12.07
CA TYR A 291 -4.62 -10.60 -11.47
C TYR A 291 -5.88 -9.74 -11.54
N ASN A 292 -6.52 -9.68 -12.71
CA ASN A 292 -7.75 -8.91 -12.90
C ASN A 292 -8.91 -9.43 -12.04
N ILE A 293 -8.98 -10.74 -11.80
CA ILE A 293 -9.97 -11.35 -10.90
C ILE A 293 -9.72 -10.99 -9.43
N GLY A 294 -8.46 -10.96 -8.97
CA GLY A 294 -8.16 -10.72 -7.55
C GLY A 294 -8.04 -9.26 -7.15
N PHE A 295 -7.53 -8.41 -8.04
CA PHE A 295 -6.92 -7.13 -7.66
C PHE A 295 -7.45 -5.94 -8.48
N THR A 296 -8.62 -6.08 -9.09
CA THR A 296 -9.29 -4.97 -9.78
C THR A 296 -10.73 -4.85 -9.33
N THR A 297 -11.34 -3.70 -9.63
CA THR A 297 -12.75 -3.42 -9.32
C THR A 297 -13.72 -4.36 -10.01
N GLY A 298 -13.30 -5.13 -11.02
CA GLY A 298 -14.16 -6.10 -11.71
C GLY A 298 -14.74 -7.20 -10.80
N TYR A 299 -14.04 -7.49 -9.70
CA TYR A 299 -14.45 -8.47 -8.68
C TYR A 299 -14.29 -7.92 -7.25
N ASP A 300 -14.47 -6.60 -7.12
CA ASP A 300 -14.35 -5.83 -5.87
C ASP A 300 -13.04 -6.05 -5.09
N GLU A 301 -11.91 -6.23 -5.79
CA GLU A 301 -10.57 -6.23 -5.18
C GLU A 301 -10.42 -7.28 -4.05
N ALA A 302 -11.06 -8.45 -4.21
CA ALA A 302 -11.14 -9.49 -3.18
C ALA A 302 -9.77 -9.86 -2.55
N GLY A 303 -8.70 -9.83 -3.33
CA GLY A 303 -7.33 -10.10 -2.87
C GLY A 303 -6.81 -9.12 -1.83
N TYR A 304 -7.23 -7.85 -1.89
CA TYR A 304 -6.89 -6.82 -0.90
C TYR A 304 -7.41 -7.23 0.47
N TYR A 305 -8.64 -7.74 0.50
CA TYR A 305 -9.34 -8.10 1.74
C TYR A 305 -8.89 -9.44 2.32
N VAL A 306 -8.43 -10.38 1.49
CA VAL A 306 -7.75 -11.60 1.99
C VAL A 306 -6.45 -11.21 2.70
N GLY A 307 -5.64 -10.38 2.05
CA GLY A 307 -4.40 -9.90 2.64
C GLY A 307 -4.64 -9.05 3.90
N TYR A 308 -5.65 -8.20 3.90
CA TYR A 308 -6.04 -7.39 5.07
C TYR A 308 -6.40 -8.28 6.26
N GLU A 309 -7.22 -9.32 6.07
CA GLU A 309 -7.57 -10.27 7.15
C GLU A 309 -6.33 -10.99 7.70
N MET A 310 -5.45 -11.47 6.81
CA MET A 310 -4.20 -12.11 7.19
C MET A 310 -3.30 -11.15 7.99
N ALA A 311 -3.14 -9.91 7.52
CA ALA A 311 -2.32 -8.89 8.15
C ALA A 311 -2.90 -8.48 9.52
N LYS A 312 -4.23 -8.34 9.65
CA LYS A 312 -4.88 -8.09 10.94
C LYS A 312 -4.60 -9.19 11.95
N LYS A 313 -4.67 -10.46 11.52
CA LYS A 313 -4.37 -11.59 12.41
C LYS A 313 -2.91 -11.63 12.84
N LEU A 314 -1.98 -11.39 11.92
CA LEU A 314 -0.58 -11.27 12.27
C LEU A 314 -0.34 -10.12 13.26
N GLN A 315 -0.93 -8.93 13.02
CA GLN A 315 -0.84 -7.80 13.94
C GLN A 315 -1.47 -8.12 15.30
N GLN A 316 -2.63 -8.78 15.33
CA GLN A 316 -3.36 -9.11 16.55
C GLN A 316 -2.51 -10.00 17.48
N PHE A 317 -1.83 -11.00 16.93
CA PHE A 317 -1.09 -11.98 17.74
C PHE A 317 0.39 -11.63 17.94
N ASN A 318 1.03 -10.99 16.97
CA ASN A 318 2.47 -10.74 16.97
C ASN A 318 2.83 -9.24 17.03
N GLY A 319 1.85 -8.35 17.04
CA GLY A 319 2.04 -6.90 17.07
C GLY A 319 2.39 -6.28 15.71
N ALA A 320 2.45 -4.95 15.66
CA ALA A 320 2.76 -4.20 14.43
C ALA A 320 4.16 -4.49 13.87
N GLY A 321 5.12 -4.85 14.73
CA GLY A 321 6.47 -5.23 14.32
C GLY A 321 6.49 -6.42 13.36
N ALA A 322 5.56 -7.37 13.51
CA ALA A 322 5.45 -8.48 12.57
C ALA A 322 5.07 -8.03 11.15
N ILE A 323 4.29 -6.96 11.01
CA ILE A 323 3.95 -6.39 9.71
C ILE A 323 5.14 -5.61 9.14
N ALA A 324 5.87 -4.88 9.99
CA ALA A 324 7.10 -4.20 9.59
C ALA A 324 8.13 -5.20 9.05
N ASP A 325 8.33 -6.33 9.74
CA ASP A 325 9.29 -7.36 9.32
C ASP A 325 8.98 -7.92 7.93
N LEU A 326 7.70 -7.99 7.52
CA LEU A 326 7.34 -8.46 6.18
C LEU A 326 7.89 -7.58 5.05
N ILE A 327 8.16 -6.30 5.30
CA ILE A 327 8.69 -5.38 4.27
C ILE A 327 10.05 -5.82 3.76
N ILE A 328 10.93 -6.32 4.65
CA ILE A 328 12.29 -6.74 4.30
C ILE A 328 12.42 -8.26 4.06
N ASN A 329 11.30 -8.97 4.06
CA ASN A 329 11.23 -10.42 3.82
C ASN A 329 10.51 -10.73 2.51
N ASP A 330 10.63 -11.98 2.06
CA ASP A 330 9.89 -12.48 0.89
C ASP A 330 8.37 -12.43 1.17
N PRO A 331 7.51 -12.00 0.23
CA PRO A 331 6.06 -11.94 0.43
C PRO A 331 5.44 -13.26 0.88
N LEU A 332 6.03 -14.41 0.52
CA LEU A 332 5.56 -15.72 0.95
C LEU A 332 5.59 -15.89 2.48
N VAL A 333 6.45 -15.15 3.20
CA VAL A 333 6.54 -15.20 4.66
C VAL A 333 5.21 -14.82 5.32
N MET A 334 4.43 -13.92 4.71
CA MET A 334 3.10 -13.57 5.23
C MET A 334 2.15 -14.77 5.23
N PHE A 335 2.17 -15.58 4.17
CA PHE A 335 1.38 -16.81 4.10
C PHE A 335 1.88 -17.85 5.10
N GLU A 336 3.19 -18.07 5.17
CA GLU A 336 3.81 -19.03 6.09
C GLU A 336 3.47 -18.71 7.55
N GLU A 337 3.64 -17.46 7.97
CA GLU A 337 3.34 -17.04 9.35
C GLU A 337 1.84 -17.07 9.64
N TYR A 338 0.97 -16.73 8.68
CA TYR A 338 -0.48 -16.86 8.85
C TYR A 338 -0.90 -18.33 9.02
N ILE A 339 -0.35 -19.24 8.20
CA ILE A 339 -0.60 -20.69 8.30
C ILE A 339 -0.16 -21.24 9.65
N LYS A 340 1.06 -20.90 10.07
CA LYS A 340 1.61 -21.26 11.38
C LYS A 340 0.73 -20.74 12.51
N LEU A 341 0.25 -19.50 12.39
CA LEU A 341 -0.55 -18.85 13.42
C LEU A 341 -1.89 -19.55 13.64
N TYR A 342 -2.67 -19.83 12.58
CA TYR A 342 -3.96 -20.51 12.77
C TYR A 342 -3.81 -21.97 13.20
N LYS A 343 -2.69 -22.64 12.85
CA LYS A 343 -2.37 -24.00 13.33
C LYS A 343 -2.03 -24.03 14.82
N ALA A 344 -1.36 -22.98 15.31
CA ALA A 344 -1.07 -22.81 16.73
C ALA A 344 -2.31 -22.43 17.56
N HIS A 345 -3.38 -21.95 16.92
CA HIS A 345 -4.63 -21.52 17.58
C HIS A 345 -5.85 -22.25 16.99
N PRO A 346 -5.91 -23.59 17.07
CA PRO A 346 -6.99 -24.39 16.46
C PRO A 346 -8.38 -24.09 17.05
N GLN A 347 -8.45 -23.49 18.23
CA GLN A 347 -9.68 -23.09 18.91
C GLN A 347 -10.25 -21.74 18.43
N ASP A 348 -9.43 -20.87 17.80
CA ASP A 348 -9.91 -19.59 17.28
C ASP A 348 -10.62 -19.82 15.94
N ASN A 349 -11.96 -19.81 15.99
CA ASN A 349 -12.83 -20.01 14.83
C ASN A 349 -12.96 -18.76 13.96
N THR A 350 -12.34 -17.64 14.32
CA THR A 350 -12.38 -16.42 13.53
C THR A 350 -11.39 -16.43 12.38
N PHE A 351 -10.36 -17.31 12.43
CA PHE A 351 -9.45 -17.58 11.32
C PHE A 351 -10.17 -18.21 10.13
N ILE A 352 -9.86 -17.72 8.93
CA ILE A 352 -10.12 -18.46 7.69
C ILE A 352 -8.89 -19.29 7.38
N ARG A 353 -9.03 -20.62 7.36
CA ARG A 353 -7.93 -21.56 7.09
C ARG A 353 -7.85 -21.85 5.60
N PHE A 354 -6.63 -21.92 5.09
CA PHE A 354 -6.40 -22.44 3.74
C PHE A 354 -6.62 -23.95 3.72
N ASP A 355 -6.99 -24.47 2.56
CA ASP A 355 -7.03 -25.90 2.29
C ASP A 355 -5.61 -26.48 2.19
N ALA A 356 -5.52 -27.80 2.33
CA ALA A 356 -4.23 -28.50 2.31
C ALA A 356 -3.49 -28.33 0.98
N THR A 357 -4.22 -28.16 -0.13
CA THR A 357 -3.64 -27.92 -1.45
C THR A 357 -2.90 -26.59 -1.49
N THR A 358 -3.52 -25.53 -0.99
CA THR A 358 -2.95 -24.18 -0.94
C THR A 358 -1.77 -24.14 0.02
N GLU A 359 -1.87 -24.76 1.20
CA GLU A 359 -0.72 -24.91 2.10
C GLU A 359 0.45 -25.62 1.41
N GLY A 360 0.18 -26.68 0.63
CA GLY A 360 1.17 -27.42 -0.14
C GLY A 360 1.81 -26.58 -1.26
N ILE A 361 1.04 -25.72 -1.93
CA ILE A 361 1.55 -24.77 -2.92
C ILE A 361 2.51 -23.78 -2.25
N ILE A 362 2.11 -23.15 -1.14
CA ILE A 362 2.98 -22.21 -0.41
C ILE A 362 4.27 -22.89 0.06
N ALA A 363 4.19 -24.10 0.62
CA ALA A 363 5.36 -24.88 1.01
C ALA A 363 6.29 -25.19 -0.18
N SER A 364 5.72 -25.50 -1.34
CA SER A 364 6.50 -25.76 -2.56
C SER A 364 7.15 -24.50 -3.13
N LEU A 365 6.54 -23.33 -2.93
CA LEU A 365 7.09 -22.04 -3.33
C LEU A 365 8.25 -21.58 -2.43
N ALA A 366 8.35 -22.08 -1.20
CA ALA A 366 9.38 -21.68 -0.25
C ALA A 366 10.82 -21.84 -0.78
N GLN A 367 11.07 -22.82 -1.65
CA GLN A 367 12.37 -23.03 -2.30
C GLN A 367 12.79 -21.89 -3.25
N TRP A 368 11.83 -21.04 -3.65
CA TRP A 368 12.01 -19.90 -4.55
C TRP A 368 12.16 -18.56 -3.84
N LYS A 369 12.07 -18.53 -2.50
CA LYS A 369 12.27 -17.29 -1.72
C LYS A 369 13.62 -16.66 -2.02
N GLY A 370 13.60 -15.37 -2.36
CA GLY A 370 14.81 -14.63 -2.76
C GLY A 370 15.43 -15.08 -4.10
N LYS A 371 14.72 -15.86 -4.93
CA LYS A 371 15.18 -16.31 -6.26
C LYS A 371 14.30 -15.81 -7.41
N ILE A 372 13.12 -15.28 -7.10
CA ILE A 372 12.17 -14.61 -8.00
C ILE A 372 12.28 -13.12 -7.72
#